data_AF-A0A9Q5QXL5-F1
#
_entry.id   AF-A0A9Q5QXL5-F1
#
_cell.length_a   1.000
_cell.length_b   1.000
_cell.length_c   1.000
_cell.angle_alpha   90.00
_cell.angle_beta   90.00
_cell.angle_gamma   90.00
#
_symmetry.space_group_name_H-M   'P 1'
#
loop_
_entity.id
_entity.type
_entity.pdbx_description
1 polymer ?
#
loop_
_entity_poly.entity_id
_entity_poly.type
_entity_poly.pdbx_seq_one_letter_code
_entity_poly.pdbx_strand_id
1 'polypeptide(L)'
;MSTTAEEIWELLGELIKAQKETDRLLREQSQETNRKFQETDRKFQETDRLLREQSQETDRKFQETDKKFQETDRLLREQSERADLRFQETERLIKEESIRLDKQLGQIGNSLGQFVEFQVRPAAVRLFQEMGIAVKEIATNVSVQGSEGTEIDILVVNSHEAIAIEVKSKLSDDDVKEHIARLSEFKKLLPRYENLNIMGAVAGMVVPENVARFAYRQGLFVIGQSGDNLVILNDDKFKPRCW
;
A
#
# COMPACT_ATOMS: atom_id res chain seq x y z
N MET A 1 49.00 -13.36 116.25
CA MET A 1 48.28 -12.19 116.78
C MET A 1 46.81 -12.52 116.68
N SER A 2 46.13 -12.62 117.83
CA SER A 2 44.74 -13.10 117.92
C SER A 2 43.78 -11.96 117.69
N THR A 3 42.90 -12.10 116.70
CA THR A 3 41.77 -11.19 116.48
C THR A 3 40.95 -11.11 117.76
N THR A 4 40.70 -9.89 118.26
CA THR A 4 39.87 -9.69 119.46
C THR A 4 38.39 -9.84 119.10
N ALA A 5 37.56 -10.22 120.07
CA ALA A 5 36.13 -10.44 119.82
C ALA A 5 35.42 -9.18 119.28
N GLU A 6 35.92 -7.98 119.61
CA GLU A 6 35.42 -6.70 119.08
C GLU A 6 35.71 -6.50 117.59
N GLU A 7 36.91 -6.84 117.11
CA GLU A 7 37.26 -6.77 115.68
C GLU A 7 36.41 -7.72 114.83
N ILE A 8 36.05 -8.90 115.37
CA ILE A 8 35.15 -9.85 114.71
C ILE A 8 33.73 -9.29 114.59
N TRP A 9 33.23 -8.61 115.62
CA TRP A 9 31.90 -7.98 115.60
C TRP A 9 31.82 -6.78 114.65
N GLU A 10 32.90 -6.01 114.52
CA GLU A 10 32.99 -4.90 113.57
C GLU A 10 32.99 -5.40 112.12
N LEU A 11 33.81 -6.41 111.81
CA LEU A 11 33.83 -7.06 110.48
C LEU A 11 32.48 -7.72 110.14
N LEU A 12 31.79 -8.33 111.11
CA LEU A 12 30.42 -8.85 110.94
C LEU A 12 29.43 -7.71 110.63
N GLY A 13 29.56 -6.56 111.31
CA GLY A 13 28.74 -5.38 111.06
C GLY A 13 28.95 -4.79 109.66
N GLU A 14 30.20 -4.73 109.19
CA GLU A 14 30.55 -4.32 107.83
C GLU A 14 30.06 -5.32 106.77
N LEU A 15 30.20 -6.62 107.02
CA LEU A 15 29.69 -7.67 106.14
C LEU A 15 28.17 -7.59 105.97
N ILE A 16 27.43 -7.34 107.06
CA ILE A 16 25.97 -7.15 107.01
C ILE A 16 25.60 -5.89 106.22
N LYS A 17 26.36 -4.80 106.35
CA LYS A 17 26.14 -3.57 105.55
C LYS A 17 26.43 -3.82 104.08
N ALA A 18 27.55 -4.46 103.75
CA ALA A 18 27.91 -4.82 102.37
C ALA A 18 26.90 -5.79 101.74
N GLN A 19 26.37 -6.75 102.52
CA GLN A 19 25.31 -7.65 102.06
C GLN A 19 24.02 -6.88 101.75
N LYS A 20 23.59 -5.97 102.63
CA LYS A 20 22.41 -5.11 102.40
C LYS A 20 22.58 -4.22 101.17
N GLU A 21 23.77 -3.70 100.94
CA GLU A 21 24.09 -2.87 99.78
C GLU A 21 24.09 -3.69 98.48
N THR A 22 24.63 -4.91 98.52
CA THR A 22 24.57 -5.88 97.41
C THR A 22 23.13 -6.26 97.09
N ASP A 23 22.31 -6.57 98.10
CA ASP A 23 20.88 -6.87 97.91
C ASP A 23 20.12 -5.69 97.32
N ARG A 24 20.47 -4.46 97.72
CA ARG A 24 19.87 -3.25 97.17
C ARG A 24 20.25 -3.07 95.70
N LEU A 25 21.53 -3.15 95.36
CA LEU A 25 22.03 -3.05 93.98
C LEU A 25 21.40 -4.13 93.08
N LEU A 26 21.29 -5.36 93.57
CA LEU A 26 20.72 -6.48 92.83
C LEU A 26 19.21 -6.29 92.59
N ARG A 27 18.48 -5.71 93.54
CA ARG A 27 17.08 -5.29 93.36
C ARG A 27 16.93 -4.17 92.34
N GLU A 28 17.77 -3.13 92.44
CA GLU A 28 17.75 -2.00 91.51
C GLU A 28 18.08 -2.46 90.07
N GLN A 29 19.10 -3.31 89.90
CA GLN A 29 19.49 -3.89 88.62
C GLN A 29 18.41 -4.82 88.04
N SER A 30 17.75 -5.63 88.88
CA SER A 30 16.62 -6.46 88.46
C SER A 30 15.44 -5.61 88.00
N GLN A 31 15.12 -4.52 88.71
CA GLN A 31 14.07 -3.57 88.29
C GLN A 31 14.41 -2.87 86.98
N GLU A 32 15.66 -2.43 86.79
CA GLU A 32 16.11 -1.80 85.55
C GLU A 32 16.06 -2.79 84.37
N THR A 33 16.51 -4.03 84.60
CA THR A 33 16.46 -5.10 83.58
C THR A 33 15.01 -5.40 83.19
N ASN A 34 14.10 -5.49 84.16
CA ASN A 34 12.68 -5.71 83.90
C ASN A 34 12.06 -4.54 83.11
N ARG A 35 12.44 -3.29 83.41
CA ARG A 35 12.00 -2.12 82.62
C ARG A 35 12.51 -2.18 81.18
N LYS A 36 13.81 -2.45 80.98
CA LYS A 36 14.39 -2.59 79.63
C LYS A 36 13.74 -3.72 78.83
N PHE A 37 13.42 -4.84 79.50
CA PHE A 37 12.71 -5.94 78.87
C PHE A 37 11.30 -5.52 78.42
N GLN A 38 10.53 -4.86 79.29
CA GLN A 38 9.20 -4.33 78.94
C GLN A 38 9.25 -3.31 77.80
N GLU A 39 10.25 -2.42 77.78
CA GLU A 39 10.46 -1.48 76.69
C GLU A 39 10.81 -2.18 75.37
N THR A 40 11.64 -3.22 75.44
CA THR A 40 12.03 -4.02 74.26
C THR A 40 10.83 -4.77 73.70
N ASP A 41 10.02 -5.39 74.57
CA ASP A 41 8.80 -6.09 74.17
C ASP A 41 7.79 -5.14 73.51
N ARG A 42 7.61 -3.93 74.06
CA ARG A 42 6.75 -2.89 73.45
C ARG A 42 7.27 -2.47 72.07
N LYS A 43 8.59 -2.23 71.92
CA LYS A 43 9.19 -1.89 70.63
C LYS A 43 9.05 -3.03 69.62
N PHE A 44 9.18 -4.28 70.07
CA PHE A 44 9.00 -5.44 69.21
C PHE A 44 7.54 -5.57 68.72
N GLN A 45 6.57 -5.41 69.61
CA GLN A 45 5.14 -5.39 69.26
C GLN A 45 4.80 -4.25 68.28
N GLU A 46 5.38 -3.06 68.49
CA GLU A 46 5.22 -1.92 67.58
C GLU A 46 5.83 -2.20 66.20
N THR A 47 7.02 -2.83 66.17
CA THR A 47 7.68 -3.23 64.92
C THR A 47 6.88 -4.29 64.17
N ASP A 48 6.37 -5.32 64.86
CA ASP A 48 5.54 -6.36 64.24
C ASP A 48 4.24 -5.78 63.69
N ARG A 49 3.62 -4.84 64.41
CA ARG A 49 2.44 -4.12 63.93
C ARG A 49 2.74 -3.32 62.66
N LEU A 50 3.83 -2.54 62.66
CA LEU A 50 4.22 -1.73 61.51
C LEU A 50 4.55 -2.59 60.28
N LEU A 51 5.22 -3.73 60.48
CA LEU A 51 5.50 -4.69 59.41
C LEU A 51 4.21 -5.30 58.83
N ARG A 52 3.24 -5.66 59.68
CA ARG A 52 1.93 -6.16 59.22
C ARG A 52 1.17 -5.11 58.42
N GLU A 53 1.14 -3.87 58.89
CA GLU A 53 0.48 -2.76 58.20
C GLU A 53 1.15 -2.49 56.83
N GLN A 54 2.48 -2.46 56.77
CA GLN A 54 3.23 -2.32 55.51
C GLN A 54 3.01 -3.49 54.54
N SER A 55 2.97 -4.73 55.04
CA SER A 55 2.68 -5.90 54.22
C SER A 55 1.29 -5.81 53.60
N GLN A 56 0.27 -5.45 54.41
CA GLN A 56 -1.10 -5.28 53.91
C GLN A 56 -1.22 -4.14 52.89
N GLU A 57 -0.51 -3.02 53.10
CA GLU A 57 -0.48 -1.92 52.15
C GLU A 57 0.20 -2.35 50.83
N THR A 58 1.28 -3.12 50.91
CA THR A 58 1.99 -3.66 49.75
C THR A 58 1.10 -4.61 48.96
N ASP A 59 0.40 -5.52 49.63
CA ASP A 59 -0.54 -6.45 49.00
C ASP A 59 -1.68 -5.72 48.29
N ARG A 60 -2.21 -4.65 48.90
CA ARG A 60 -3.24 -3.80 48.27
C ARG A 60 -2.71 -3.10 47.02
N LYS A 61 -1.53 -2.48 47.09
CA LYS A 61 -0.90 -1.83 45.93
C LYS A 61 -0.62 -2.83 44.81
N PHE A 62 -0.20 -4.04 45.15
CA PHE A 62 0.02 -5.11 44.17
C PHE A 62 -1.29 -5.49 43.47
N GLN A 63 -2.36 -5.72 44.23
CA GLN A 63 -3.68 -6.05 43.66
C GLN A 63 -4.24 -4.92 42.78
N GLU A 64 -4.06 -3.66 43.19
CA GLU A 64 -4.46 -2.51 42.37
C GLU A 64 -3.66 -2.41 41.07
N THR A 65 -2.36 -2.69 41.15
CA THR A 65 -1.48 -2.70 39.97
C THR A 65 -1.85 -3.81 39.01
N ASP A 66 -2.12 -5.02 39.51
CA ASP A 66 -2.56 -6.16 38.70
C ASP A 66 -3.88 -5.87 37.98
N LYS A 67 -4.87 -5.27 38.68
CA LYS A 67 -6.13 -4.85 38.06
C LYS A 67 -5.92 -3.81 36.96
N LYS A 68 -5.09 -2.78 37.19
CA LYS A 68 -4.75 -1.78 36.17
C LYS A 68 -4.06 -2.39 34.96
N PHE A 69 -3.19 -3.37 35.19
CA PHE A 69 -2.50 -4.07 34.12
C PHE A 69 -3.49 -4.89 33.27
N GLN A 70 -4.39 -5.64 33.90
CA GLN A 70 -5.45 -6.39 33.20
C GLN A 70 -6.37 -5.46 32.38
N GLU A 71 -6.76 -4.32 32.94
CA GLU A 71 -7.56 -3.31 32.24
C GLU A 71 -6.81 -2.73 31.03
N THR A 72 -5.52 -2.44 31.19
CA THR A 72 -4.67 -1.94 30.11
C THR A 72 -4.51 -2.97 29.00
N ASP A 73 -4.26 -4.24 29.34
CA ASP A 73 -4.13 -5.32 28.36
C ASP A 73 -5.44 -5.54 27.58
N ARG A 74 -6.58 -5.47 28.28
CA ARG A 74 -7.89 -5.51 27.64
C ARG A 74 -8.11 -4.36 26.66
N LEU A 75 -7.80 -3.13 27.08
CA LEU A 75 -7.97 -1.95 26.23
C LEU A 75 -7.06 -2.00 25.00
N LEU A 76 -5.83 -2.48 25.16
CA LEU A 76 -4.90 -2.69 24.04
C LEU A 76 -5.41 -3.74 23.05
N ARG A 77 -5.95 -4.87 23.53
CA ARG A 77 -6.57 -5.88 22.66
C ARG A 77 -7.77 -5.31 21.89
N GLU A 78 -8.67 -4.63 22.58
CA GLU A 78 -9.85 -4.02 21.94
C GLU A 78 -9.43 -2.94 20.91
N GLN A 79 -8.38 -2.17 21.19
CA GLN A 79 -7.84 -1.21 20.23
C GLN A 79 -7.18 -1.88 19.02
N SER A 80 -6.42 -2.96 19.24
CA SER A 80 -5.80 -3.73 18.17
C SER A 80 -6.84 -4.35 17.25
N GLU A 81 -7.87 -5.01 17.80
CA GLU A 81 -8.96 -5.61 17.02
C GLU A 81 -9.72 -4.55 16.20
N ARG A 82 -9.98 -3.37 16.80
CA ARG A 82 -10.59 -2.25 16.06
C ARG A 82 -9.70 -1.71 14.96
N ALA A 83 -8.39 -1.65 15.19
CA ALA A 83 -7.43 -1.21 14.18
C ALA A 83 -7.40 -2.20 13.01
N ASP A 84 -7.37 -3.51 13.30
CA ASP A 84 -7.38 -4.57 12.29
C ASP A 84 -8.66 -4.52 11.44
N LEU A 85 -9.84 -4.36 12.07
CA LEU A 85 -11.10 -4.24 11.34
C LEU A 85 -11.12 -3.00 10.43
N ARG A 86 -10.67 -1.84 10.93
CA ARG A 86 -10.57 -0.62 10.13
C ARG A 86 -9.57 -0.76 8.99
N PHE A 87 -8.47 -1.45 9.22
CA PHE A 87 -7.45 -1.70 8.21
C PHE A 87 -8.01 -2.57 7.08
N GLN A 88 -8.68 -3.69 7.42
CA GLN A 88 -9.33 -4.57 6.45
C GLN A 88 -10.43 -3.85 5.65
N GLU A 89 -11.25 -3.03 6.30
CA GLU A 89 -12.25 -2.21 5.62
C GLU A 89 -11.60 -1.21 4.65
N THR A 90 -10.53 -0.56 5.07
CA THR A 90 -9.76 0.39 4.25
C THR A 90 -9.15 -0.31 3.03
N GLU A 91 -8.50 -1.47 3.21
CA GLU A 91 -7.97 -2.27 2.09
C GLU A 91 -9.06 -2.66 1.10
N ARG A 92 -10.25 -3.05 1.60
CA ARG A 92 -11.38 -3.39 0.74
C ARG A 92 -11.86 -2.18 -0.06
N LEU A 93 -12.01 -1.02 0.57
CA LEU A 93 -12.43 0.21 -0.10
C LEU A 93 -11.42 0.64 -1.16
N ILE A 94 -10.12 0.60 -0.85
CA ILE A 94 -9.05 0.92 -1.82
C ILE A 94 -9.11 -0.03 -3.02
N LYS A 95 -9.30 -1.33 -2.78
CA LYS A 95 -9.40 -2.32 -3.86
C LYS A 95 -10.63 -2.09 -4.74
N GLU A 96 -11.78 -1.84 -4.14
CA GLU A 96 -13.02 -1.54 -4.86
C GLU A 96 -12.90 -0.24 -5.68
N GLU A 97 -12.28 0.80 -5.11
CA GLU A 97 -12.03 2.06 -5.79
C GLU A 97 -11.06 1.89 -6.95
N SER A 98 -9.96 1.14 -6.77
CA SER A 98 -9.01 0.83 -7.84
C SER A 98 -9.69 0.14 -9.02
N ILE A 99 -10.49 -0.91 -8.76
CA ILE A 99 -11.22 -1.64 -9.82
C ILE A 99 -12.18 -0.70 -10.56
N ARG A 100 -12.85 0.20 -9.84
CA ARG A 100 -13.75 1.18 -10.44
C ARG A 100 -12.98 2.18 -11.30
N LEU A 101 -11.86 2.71 -10.81
CA LEU A 101 -11.00 3.63 -11.56
C LEU A 101 -10.48 2.99 -12.84
N ASP A 102 -9.99 1.74 -12.78
CA ASP A 102 -9.50 1.01 -13.94
C ASP A 102 -10.59 0.86 -15.02
N LYS A 103 -11.83 0.55 -14.61
CA LYS A 103 -12.98 0.49 -15.52
C LYS A 103 -13.29 1.84 -16.15
N GLN A 104 -13.28 2.92 -15.36
CA GLN A 104 -13.56 4.27 -15.85
C GLN A 104 -12.46 4.75 -16.82
N LEU A 105 -11.19 4.50 -16.51
CA LEU A 105 -10.07 4.80 -17.40
C LEU A 105 -10.14 4.00 -18.69
N GLY A 106 -10.49 2.71 -18.62
CA GLY A 106 -10.71 1.89 -19.81
C GLY A 106 -11.84 2.45 -20.70
N GLN A 107 -12.97 2.89 -20.10
CA GLN A 107 -14.06 3.53 -20.84
C GLN A 107 -13.65 4.84 -21.50
N ILE A 108 -12.84 5.67 -20.82
CA ILE A 108 -12.29 6.90 -21.40
C ILE A 108 -11.34 6.56 -22.57
N GLY A 109 -10.48 5.57 -22.41
CA GLY A 109 -9.57 5.11 -23.47
C GLY A 109 -10.33 4.67 -24.73
N ASN A 110 -11.36 3.83 -24.55
CA ASN A 110 -12.23 3.39 -25.65
C ASN A 110 -12.96 4.56 -26.32
N SER A 111 -13.48 5.51 -25.52
CA SER A 111 -14.19 6.68 -26.04
C SER A 111 -13.25 7.59 -26.84
N LEU A 112 -11.99 7.70 -26.43
CA LEU A 112 -10.97 8.45 -27.15
C LEU A 112 -10.62 7.75 -28.48
N GLY A 113 -10.48 6.43 -28.50
CA GLY A 113 -10.29 5.65 -29.73
C GLY A 113 -11.40 5.92 -30.75
N GLN A 114 -12.66 5.76 -30.33
CA GLN A 114 -13.82 6.05 -31.16
C GLN A 114 -13.86 7.49 -31.66
N PHE A 115 -13.53 8.46 -30.80
CA PHE A 115 -13.47 9.87 -31.20
C PHE A 115 -12.44 10.11 -32.32
N VAL A 116 -11.27 9.48 -32.22
CA VAL A 116 -10.22 9.58 -33.24
C VAL A 116 -10.71 8.94 -34.55
N GLU A 117 -11.30 7.75 -34.50
CA GLU A 117 -11.89 7.09 -35.68
C GLU A 117 -12.97 7.95 -36.35
N PHE A 118 -13.85 8.58 -35.56
CA PHE A 118 -14.89 9.48 -36.07
C PHE A 118 -14.31 10.70 -36.80
N GLN A 119 -13.13 11.18 -36.42
CA GLN A 119 -12.43 12.26 -37.14
C GLN A 119 -11.70 11.75 -38.37
N VAL A 120 -11.03 10.58 -38.28
CA VAL A 120 -10.25 10.03 -39.38
C VAL A 120 -11.15 9.58 -40.52
N ARG A 121 -12.30 8.95 -40.24
CA ARG A 121 -13.20 8.42 -41.27
C ARG A 121 -13.59 9.46 -42.34
N PRO A 122 -14.19 10.62 -42.01
CA PRO A 122 -14.51 11.62 -43.04
C PRO A 122 -13.27 12.24 -43.68
N ALA A 123 -12.15 12.34 -42.95
CA ALA A 123 -10.91 12.86 -43.50
C ALA A 123 -10.29 11.91 -44.55
N ALA A 124 -10.28 10.61 -44.29
CA ALA A 124 -9.75 9.60 -45.20
C ALA A 124 -10.46 9.65 -46.56
N VAL A 125 -11.78 9.81 -46.57
CA VAL A 125 -12.56 9.97 -47.82
C VAL A 125 -12.05 11.16 -48.62
N ARG A 126 -12.00 12.33 -48.00
CA ARG A 126 -11.55 13.57 -48.63
C ARG A 126 -10.11 13.43 -49.14
N LEU A 127 -9.20 12.97 -48.30
CA LEU A 127 -7.78 12.88 -48.61
C LEU A 127 -7.50 11.90 -49.77
N PHE A 128 -8.15 10.74 -49.79
CA PHE A 128 -7.95 9.80 -50.89
C PHE A 128 -8.64 10.25 -52.18
N GLN A 129 -9.80 10.92 -52.10
CA GLN A 129 -10.42 11.55 -53.27
C GLN A 129 -9.53 12.65 -53.88
N GLU A 130 -8.90 13.48 -53.05
CA GLU A 130 -7.93 14.51 -53.48
C GLU A 130 -6.70 13.90 -54.16
N MET A 131 -6.29 12.69 -53.74
CA MET A 131 -5.23 11.89 -54.37
C MET A 131 -5.66 11.19 -55.67
N GLY A 132 -6.91 11.37 -56.11
CA GLY A 132 -7.45 10.75 -57.32
C GLY A 132 -8.01 9.33 -57.13
N ILE A 133 -8.10 8.84 -55.89
CA ILE A 133 -8.68 7.54 -55.56
C ILE A 133 -10.18 7.72 -55.39
N ALA A 134 -10.95 7.22 -56.37
CA ALA A 134 -12.41 7.36 -56.38
C ALA A 134 -13.09 6.48 -55.32
N VAL A 135 -13.13 6.93 -54.07
CA VAL A 135 -13.75 6.23 -52.95
C VAL A 135 -15.22 5.91 -53.25
N LYS A 136 -15.60 4.62 -53.25
CA LYS A 136 -16.97 4.15 -53.48
C LYS A 136 -17.64 3.61 -52.22
N GLU A 137 -16.86 2.95 -51.38
CA GLU A 137 -17.34 2.32 -50.15
C GLU A 137 -16.37 2.61 -49.01
N ILE A 138 -16.93 2.74 -47.80
CA ILE A 138 -16.19 2.85 -46.55
C ILE A 138 -16.80 1.85 -45.59
N ALA A 139 -15.99 0.94 -45.07
CA ALA A 139 -16.36 0.07 -43.97
C ALA A 139 -15.55 0.44 -42.73
N THR A 140 -16.15 0.26 -41.55
CA THR A 140 -15.49 0.50 -40.26
C THR A 140 -15.58 -0.75 -39.39
N ASN A 141 -14.61 -0.95 -38.51
CA ASN A 141 -14.53 -2.09 -37.58
C ASN A 141 -14.66 -3.42 -38.31
N VAL A 142 -13.89 -3.57 -39.40
CA VAL A 142 -13.91 -4.79 -40.21
C VAL A 142 -13.14 -5.86 -39.43
N SER A 143 -13.87 -6.87 -38.97
CA SER A 143 -13.32 -8.01 -38.23
C SER A 143 -13.63 -9.32 -38.95
N VAL A 144 -12.73 -10.31 -38.76
CA VAL A 144 -12.88 -11.65 -39.34
C VAL A 144 -13.09 -12.67 -38.22
N GLN A 145 -14.19 -13.41 -38.30
CA GLN A 145 -14.55 -14.41 -37.30
C GLN A 145 -13.56 -15.59 -37.32
N GLY A 146 -13.01 -15.93 -36.15
CA GLY A 146 -12.04 -17.04 -36.02
C GLY A 146 -10.57 -16.65 -36.20
N SER A 147 -10.27 -15.40 -36.59
CA SER A 147 -8.94 -14.82 -36.47
C SER A 147 -8.94 -13.82 -35.31
N GLU A 148 -8.41 -14.23 -34.16
CA GLU A 148 -8.20 -13.29 -33.05
C GLU A 148 -7.28 -12.14 -33.49
N GLY A 149 -7.70 -10.90 -33.24
CA GLY A 149 -6.85 -9.72 -33.40
C GLY A 149 -6.73 -9.12 -34.81
N THR A 150 -7.49 -9.58 -35.81
CA THR A 150 -7.54 -8.89 -37.11
C THR A 150 -8.74 -7.96 -37.17
N GLU A 151 -8.56 -6.76 -36.61
CA GLU A 151 -9.46 -5.63 -36.80
C GLU A 151 -8.81 -4.60 -37.71
N ILE A 152 -9.62 -4.05 -38.62
CA ILE A 152 -9.27 -2.91 -39.46
C ILE A 152 -10.28 -1.81 -39.13
N ASP A 153 -9.78 -0.73 -38.53
CA ASP A 153 -10.62 0.35 -38.02
C ASP A 153 -11.41 1.02 -39.16
N ILE A 154 -10.75 1.32 -40.28
CA ILE A 154 -11.37 1.89 -41.47
C ILE A 154 -10.84 1.19 -42.73
N LEU A 155 -11.74 0.81 -43.63
CA LEU A 155 -11.42 0.27 -44.94
C LEU A 155 -12.07 1.12 -46.02
N VAL A 156 -11.26 1.74 -46.86
CA VAL A 156 -11.70 2.55 -48.00
C VAL A 156 -11.58 1.73 -49.27
N VAL A 157 -12.64 1.57 -50.04
CA VAL A 157 -12.67 0.67 -51.20
C VAL A 157 -13.20 1.36 -52.45
N ASN A 158 -12.57 1.09 -53.58
CA ASN A 158 -13.10 1.36 -54.91
C ASN A 158 -13.10 0.08 -55.77
N SER A 159 -13.29 0.21 -57.08
CA SER A 159 -13.37 -0.96 -57.96
C SER A 159 -12.04 -1.71 -58.16
N HIS A 160 -10.90 -1.12 -57.82
CA HIS A 160 -9.55 -1.63 -58.13
C HIS A 160 -8.63 -1.66 -56.89
N GLU A 161 -8.92 -0.86 -55.87
CA GLU A 161 -8.05 -0.59 -54.73
C GLU A 161 -8.85 -0.69 -53.43
N ALA A 162 -8.19 -1.14 -52.38
CA ALA A 162 -8.67 -1.05 -51.01
C ALA A 162 -7.55 -0.54 -50.10
N ILE A 163 -7.85 0.41 -49.23
CA ILE A 163 -6.92 0.99 -48.26
C ILE A 163 -7.41 0.65 -46.87
N ALA A 164 -6.70 -0.25 -46.19
CA ALA A 164 -6.93 -0.54 -44.78
C ALA A 164 -6.20 0.50 -43.94
N ILE A 165 -6.87 1.06 -42.94
CA ILE A 165 -6.36 2.16 -42.11
C ILE A 165 -6.42 1.74 -40.66
N GLU A 166 -5.28 1.75 -39.99
CA GLU A 166 -5.18 1.70 -38.53
C GLU A 166 -5.27 3.11 -37.95
N VAL A 167 -6.02 3.27 -36.87
CA VAL A 167 -6.27 4.54 -36.20
C VAL A 167 -5.82 4.48 -34.75
N LYS A 168 -4.98 5.42 -34.33
CA LYS A 168 -4.52 5.56 -32.95
C LYS A 168 -4.62 7.00 -32.46
N SER A 169 -4.92 7.19 -31.18
CA SER A 169 -4.80 8.53 -30.57
C SER A 169 -3.35 9.04 -30.63
N LYS A 170 -2.40 8.16 -30.33
CA LYS A 170 -0.97 8.37 -30.53
C LYS A 170 -0.36 7.15 -31.22
N LEU A 171 0.25 7.36 -32.37
CA LEU A 171 0.85 6.29 -33.16
C LEU A 171 2.23 5.90 -32.60
N SER A 172 2.48 4.59 -32.51
CA SER A 172 3.76 4.00 -32.12
C SER A 172 4.34 3.10 -33.22
N ASP A 173 5.62 2.74 -33.08
CA ASP A 173 6.28 1.82 -34.02
C ASP A 173 5.65 0.41 -33.99
N ASP A 174 5.11 -0.02 -32.86
CA ASP A 174 4.47 -1.33 -32.72
C ASP A 174 3.12 -1.38 -33.41
N ASP A 175 2.32 -0.30 -33.33
CA ASP A 175 1.06 -0.17 -34.09
C ASP A 175 1.32 -0.34 -35.61
N VAL A 176 2.39 0.27 -36.11
CA VAL A 176 2.80 0.18 -37.52
C VAL A 176 3.17 -1.27 -37.89
N LYS A 177 3.96 -1.95 -37.05
CA LYS A 177 4.37 -3.35 -37.29
C LYS A 177 3.17 -4.29 -37.28
N GLU A 178 2.28 -4.14 -36.30
CA GLU A 178 1.06 -4.94 -36.17
C GLU A 178 0.16 -4.75 -37.38
N HIS A 179 0.01 -3.50 -37.85
CA HIS A 179 -0.78 -3.22 -39.04
C HIS A 179 -0.19 -3.86 -40.30
N ILE A 180 1.14 -3.84 -40.47
CA ILE A 180 1.82 -4.51 -41.59
C ILE A 180 1.62 -6.03 -41.53
N ALA A 181 1.67 -6.62 -40.34
CA ALA A 181 1.40 -8.05 -40.16
C ALA A 181 -0.04 -8.40 -40.58
N ARG A 182 -1.02 -7.57 -40.17
CA ARG A 182 -2.43 -7.71 -40.58
C ARG A 182 -2.61 -7.56 -42.09
N LEU A 183 -1.99 -6.55 -42.71
CA LEU A 183 -2.01 -6.33 -44.16
C LEU A 183 -1.46 -7.53 -44.94
N SER A 184 -0.41 -8.18 -44.43
CA SER A 184 0.22 -9.34 -45.09
C SER A 184 -0.70 -10.57 -45.15
N GLU A 185 -1.65 -10.68 -44.21
CA GLU A 185 -2.64 -11.75 -44.18
C GLU A 185 -4.02 -11.31 -44.72
N PHE A 186 -4.15 -10.04 -45.15
CA PHE A 186 -5.43 -9.41 -45.49
C PHE A 186 -6.24 -10.19 -46.53
N LYS A 187 -5.63 -10.57 -47.66
CA LYS A 187 -6.33 -11.28 -48.74
C LYS A 187 -6.77 -12.69 -48.33
N LYS A 188 -6.02 -13.35 -47.44
CA LYS A 188 -6.40 -14.66 -46.90
C LYS A 188 -7.60 -14.55 -45.97
N LEU A 189 -7.63 -13.50 -45.14
CA LEU A 189 -8.68 -13.27 -44.15
C LEU A 189 -9.95 -12.66 -44.77
N LEU A 190 -9.81 -11.88 -45.85
CA LEU A 190 -10.91 -11.25 -46.57
C LEU A 190 -10.84 -11.57 -48.08
N PRO A 191 -11.12 -12.82 -48.50
CA PRO A 191 -10.98 -13.25 -49.89
C PRO A 191 -11.82 -12.46 -50.90
N ARG A 192 -12.92 -11.82 -50.45
CA ARG A 192 -13.75 -10.95 -51.29
C ARG A 192 -12.99 -9.77 -51.91
N TYR A 193 -11.83 -9.40 -51.36
CA TYR A 193 -10.97 -8.33 -51.87
C TYR A 193 -9.68 -8.83 -52.55
N GLU A 194 -9.55 -10.13 -52.81
CA GLU A 194 -8.30 -10.75 -53.31
C GLU A 194 -7.79 -10.13 -54.62
N ASN A 195 -8.72 -9.73 -55.51
CA ASN A 195 -8.42 -9.12 -56.80
C ASN A 195 -8.16 -7.60 -56.75
N LEU A 196 -8.23 -6.98 -55.57
CA LEU A 196 -7.94 -5.57 -55.39
C LEU A 196 -6.46 -5.36 -55.05
N ASN A 197 -5.97 -4.16 -55.37
CA ASN A 197 -4.70 -3.65 -54.86
C ASN A 197 -4.90 -3.21 -53.41
N ILE A 198 -4.42 -4.02 -52.46
CA ILE A 198 -4.53 -3.70 -51.03
C ILE A 198 -3.39 -2.78 -50.66
N MET A 199 -3.70 -1.60 -50.15
CA MET A 199 -2.78 -0.64 -49.58
C MET A 199 -3.11 -0.44 -48.10
N GLY A 200 -2.20 0.24 -47.40
CA GLY A 200 -2.24 0.41 -45.96
C GLY A 200 -2.00 1.86 -45.58
N ALA A 201 -2.66 2.29 -44.52
CA ALA A 201 -2.48 3.60 -43.94
C ALA A 201 -2.47 3.51 -42.41
N VAL A 202 -1.75 4.43 -41.78
CA VAL A 202 -1.79 4.64 -40.34
C VAL A 202 -2.20 6.07 -40.08
N ALA A 203 -3.11 6.25 -39.14
CA ALA A 203 -3.63 7.56 -38.77
C ALA A 203 -3.48 7.80 -37.27
N GLY A 204 -3.14 9.02 -36.90
CA GLY A 204 -3.30 9.41 -35.50
C GLY A 204 -3.35 10.90 -35.23
N MET A 205 -3.85 11.26 -34.05
CA MET A 205 -3.86 12.66 -33.60
C MET A 205 -2.45 13.11 -33.27
N VAL A 206 -1.66 12.23 -32.65
CA VAL A 206 -0.23 12.44 -32.38
C VAL A 206 0.57 11.42 -33.17
N VAL A 207 1.31 11.89 -34.17
CA VAL A 207 2.21 11.06 -34.98
C VAL A 207 3.66 11.52 -34.76
N PRO A 208 4.46 10.82 -33.95
CA PRO A 208 5.87 11.14 -33.78
C PRO A 208 6.62 11.04 -35.12
N GLU A 209 7.54 11.98 -35.37
CA GLU A 209 8.22 12.07 -36.66
C GLU A 209 9.03 10.80 -37.01
N ASN A 210 9.63 10.14 -36.01
CA ASN A 210 10.32 8.87 -36.19
C ASN A 210 9.36 7.76 -36.65
N VAL A 211 8.16 7.70 -36.07
CA VAL A 211 7.13 6.71 -36.40
C VAL A 211 6.57 7.00 -37.80
N ALA A 212 6.29 8.27 -38.12
CA ALA A 212 5.88 8.68 -39.47
C ALA A 212 6.89 8.25 -40.54
N ARG A 213 8.19 8.52 -40.32
CA ARG A 213 9.26 8.09 -41.24
C ARG A 213 9.41 6.57 -41.33
N PHE A 214 9.10 5.85 -40.25
CA PHE A 214 9.10 4.39 -40.27
C PHE A 214 7.94 3.87 -41.13
N ALA A 215 6.71 4.30 -40.86
CA ALA A 215 5.52 3.93 -41.64
C ALA A 215 5.65 4.29 -43.13
N TYR A 216 6.15 5.51 -43.44
CA TYR A 216 6.46 5.93 -44.80
C TYR A 216 7.39 4.93 -45.51
N ARG A 217 8.48 4.52 -44.85
CA ARG A 217 9.44 3.57 -45.41
C ARG A 217 8.88 2.16 -45.61
N GLN A 218 7.84 1.80 -44.86
CA GLN A 218 7.12 0.54 -45.04
C GLN A 218 6.08 0.60 -46.18
N GLY A 219 5.95 1.74 -46.84
CA GLY A 219 4.99 1.94 -47.94
C GLY A 219 3.57 2.20 -47.46
N LEU A 220 3.40 2.70 -46.23
CA LEU A 220 2.10 3.10 -45.68
C LEU A 220 1.83 4.59 -45.89
N PHE A 221 0.58 4.93 -46.20
CA PHE A 221 0.13 6.30 -46.04
C PHE A 221 0.13 6.67 -44.55
N VAL A 222 0.51 7.89 -44.23
CA VAL A 222 0.59 8.41 -42.87
C VAL A 222 -0.35 9.61 -42.79
N ILE A 223 -1.42 9.48 -42.02
CA ILE A 223 -2.40 10.53 -41.80
C ILE A 223 -2.14 11.12 -40.41
N GLY A 224 -1.96 12.43 -40.34
CA GLY A 224 -1.70 13.15 -39.09
C GLY A 224 -2.33 14.53 -39.08
N GLN A 225 -2.28 15.19 -37.91
CA GLN A 225 -2.75 16.56 -37.79
C GLN A 225 -1.78 17.57 -38.41
N SER A 226 -2.33 18.55 -39.12
CA SER A 226 -1.67 19.77 -39.56
C SER A 226 -2.60 20.94 -39.34
N GLY A 227 -2.33 21.75 -38.32
CA GLY A 227 -3.29 22.73 -37.80
C GLY A 227 -4.55 22.03 -37.30
N ASP A 228 -5.72 22.54 -37.69
CA ASP A 228 -7.02 21.98 -37.28
C ASP A 228 -7.52 20.82 -38.17
N ASN A 229 -6.72 20.40 -39.16
CA ASN A 229 -7.12 19.39 -40.15
C ASN A 229 -6.24 18.15 -40.11
N LEU A 230 -6.81 17.02 -40.53
CA LEU A 230 -6.05 15.83 -40.89
C LEU A 230 -5.58 15.91 -42.34
N VAL A 231 -4.31 15.56 -42.55
CA VAL A 231 -3.63 15.55 -43.84
C VAL A 231 -2.83 14.26 -44.03
N ILE A 232 -2.53 13.91 -45.28
CA ILE A 232 -1.51 12.91 -45.59
C ILE A 232 -0.14 13.58 -45.44
N LEU A 233 0.71 13.02 -44.60
CA LEU A 233 2.07 13.52 -44.31
C LEU A 233 3.11 13.04 -45.32
N ASN A 234 2.77 12.06 -46.17
CA ASN A 234 3.64 11.59 -47.25
C ASN A 234 3.86 12.71 -48.28
N ASP A 235 5.05 12.75 -48.86
CA ASP A 235 5.38 13.65 -49.97
C ASP A 235 4.91 13.11 -51.32
N ASP A 236 5.08 13.91 -52.37
CA ASP A 236 4.72 13.60 -53.75
C ASP A 236 5.53 12.44 -54.38
N LYS A 237 6.67 12.09 -53.78
CA LYS A 237 7.55 10.99 -54.21
C LYS A 237 7.14 9.65 -53.62
N PHE A 238 6.26 9.67 -52.61
CA PHE A 238 5.81 8.47 -51.94
C PHE A 238 5.14 7.50 -52.92
N LYS A 239 5.45 6.21 -52.75
CA LYS A 239 4.80 5.12 -53.47
C LYS A 239 4.23 4.13 -52.46
N PRO A 240 2.90 3.92 -52.42
CA PRO A 240 2.33 2.95 -51.51
C PRO A 240 2.76 1.55 -51.90
N ARG A 241 2.99 0.70 -50.89
CA ARG A 241 3.17 -0.73 -51.10
C ARG A 241 1.80 -1.36 -51.35
N CYS A 242 1.75 -2.37 -52.22
CA CYS A 242 0.60 -3.25 -52.35
C CYS A 242 0.87 -4.57 -51.62
N TRP A 243 -0.11 -5.07 -50.86
CA TRP A 243 -0.07 -6.33 -50.11
C TRP A 243 -0.89 -7.43 -50.79
#